data_AF-A0A0U5JZ03-F1
#
_entry.id   AF-A0A0U5JZ03-F1
#
_cell.length_a   1.000
_cell.length_b   1.000
_cell.length_c   1.000
_cell.angle_alpha   90.00
_cell.angle_beta   90.00
_cell.angle_gamma   90.00
#
_symmetry.space_group_name_H-M   'P 1'
#
loop_
_entity.id
_entity.type
_entity.pdbx_description
1 polymer ?
#
loop_
_entity_poly.entity_id
_entity_poly.type
_entity_poly.pdbx_seq_one_letter_code
_entity_poly.pdbx_strand_id
1 'polypeptide(L)'
;MEKRFNFPLAIIDAVNKVRKKYTRPDFIVGYRFSPEEPGADGLTMKETLALVDRLVEKPLQYIHISLWNFYKKVRRGGDQNVTRMEAVHNRINGRVSFIGVGDLFAEENGVKAFKTRWADFLTVGGSVELNPHLVQMIKDGKEDEVQNEFDWNKMDSYRFTPAMLYGTLAGNAMFPRVKQR
;
A
#
# COMPACT_ATOMS: atom_id res chain seq x y z
N MET A 1 3.97 -0.09 25.59
CA MET A 1 3.24 -0.20 24.32
C MET A 1 2.06 0.76 24.23
N GLU A 2 1.10 0.75 25.16
CA GLU A 2 -0.14 1.53 25.05
C GLU A 2 0.06 3.03 24.77
N LYS A 3 1.05 3.66 25.42
CA LYS A 3 1.37 5.09 25.20
C LYS A 3 1.73 5.43 23.74
N ARG A 4 2.33 4.49 22.98
CA ARG A 4 2.72 4.71 21.57
C ARG A 4 1.50 4.89 20.65
N PHE A 5 0.34 4.38 21.06
CA PHE A 5 -0.89 4.46 20.28
C PHE A 5 -1.68 5.73 20.55
N ASN A 6 -1.39 6.45 21.64
CA ASN A 6 -2.15 7.64 22.03
C ASN A 6 -2.20 8.69 20.92
N PHE A 7 -1.05 8.98 20.31
CA PHE A 7 -0.96 9.98 19.25
C PHE A 7 -1.78 9.60 18.00
N PRO A 8 -1.53 8.46 17.32
CA PRO A 8 -2.30 8.13 16.11
C PRO A 8 -3.79 7.96 16.38
N LEU A 9 -4.19 7.37 17.52
CA LEU A 9 -5.61 7.20 17.86
C LEU A 9 -6.30 8.54 18.15
N ALA A 10 -5.62 9.47 18.83
CA ALA A 10 -6.17 10.81 19.09
C ALA A 10 -6.37 11.62 17.79
N ILE A 11 -5.48 11.48 16.80
CA ILE A 11 -5.65 12.10 15.48
C ILE A 11 -6.91 11.54 14.79
N ILE A 12 -7.11 10.23 14.80
CA ILE A 12 -8.31 9.60 14.22
C ILE A 12 -9.58 10.14 14.90
N ASP A 13 -9.57 10.28 16.23
CA ASP A 13 -10.70 10.82 16.98
C ASP A 13 -10.96 12.29 16.65
N ALA A 14 -9.91 13.10 16.53
CA ALA A 14 -10.02 14.51 16.16
C ALA A 14 -10.61 14.70 14.76
N VAL A 15 -10.11 13.96 13.77
CA VAL A 15 -10.64 13.97 12.39
C VAL A 15 -12.10 13.55 12.37
N ASN A 16 -12.46 12.48 13.08
CA ASN A 16 -13.85 12.02 13.15
C ASN A 16 -14.77 12.99 13.90
N LYS A 17 -14.26 13.71 14.91
CA LYS A 17 -15.02 14.78 15.58
C LYS A 17 -15.34 15.90 14.62
N VAL A 18 -14.40 16.30 13.77
CA VAL A 18 -14.63 17.31 12.71
C VAL A 18 -15.64 16.81 11.68
N ARG A 19 -15.49 15.58 11.20
CA ARG A 19 -16.44 14.94 10.28
C ARG A 19 -17.87 14.93 10.82
N LYS A 20 -18.04 14.60 12.11
CA LYS A 20 -19.34 14.63 12.81
C LYS A 20 -19.87 16.05 12.98
N LYS A 21 -19.01 17.01 13.37
CA LYS A 21 -19.38 18.43 13.55
C LYS A 21 -20.00 19.02 12.29
N TYR A 22 -19.49 18.65 11.11
CA TYR A 22 -19.97 19.14 9.82
C TYR A 22 -20.98 18.19 9.14
N THR A 23 -21.45 17.15 9.83
CA THR A 23 -22.44 16.19 9.30
C THR A 23 -22.02 15.62 7.94
N ARG A 24 -20.77 15.14 7.84
CA ARG A 24 -20.20 14.56 6.62
C ARG A 24 -20.06 13.04 6.70
N PRO A 25 -21.17 12.27 6.75
CA PRO A 25 -21.09 10.80 6.79
C PRO A 25 -20.44 10.22 5.51
N ASP A 26 -20.48 10.96 4.40
CA ASP A 26 -19.87 10.65 3.10
C ASP A 26 -18.34 10.85 3.06
N PHE A 27 -17.78 11.61 4.01
CA PHE A 27 -16.33 11.83 4.05
C PHE A 27 -15.60 10.58 4.57
N ILE A 28 -14.86 9.93 3.68
CA ILE A 28 -14.11 8.70 3.96
C ILE A 28 -12.83 9.02 4.74
N VAL A 29 -12.63 8.33 5.86
CA VAL A 29 -11.40 8.41 6.65
C VAL A 29 -10.75 7.04 6.67
N GLY A 30 -9.51 6.95 6.22
CA GLY A 30 -8.70 5.74 6.33
C GLY A 30 -7.35 6.00 6.99
N TYR A 31 -6.68 4.91 7.38
CA TYR A 31 -5.39 4.97 8.07
C TYR A 31 -4.34 4.14 7.33
N ARG A 32 -3.24 4.78 6.91
CA ARG A 32 -2.12 4.11 6.23
C ARG A 32 -0.94 3.93 7.18
N PHE A 33 -0.35 2.74 7.20
CA PHE A 33 0.74 2.43 8.13
C PHE A 33 1.82 1.53 7.51
N SER A 34 3.04 1.64 8.03
CA SER A 34 4.13 0.71 7.74
C SER A 34 4.15 -0.37 8.83
N PRO A 35 4.17 -1.67 8.48
CA PRO A 35 3.98 -2.74 9.45
C PRO A 35 5.24 -3.10 10.26
N GLU A 36 6.43 -2.80 9.78
CA GLU A 36 7.68 -3.08 10.50
C GLU A 36 8.75 -2.07 10.13
N GLU A 37 9.65 -1.80 11.07
CA GLU A 37 10.86 -1.02 10.84
C GLU A 37 12.10 -1.88 11.15
N PRO A 38 13.17 -1.77 10.35
CA PRO A 38 14.42 -2.48 10.62
C PRO A 38 15.11 -1.95 11.89
N GLY A 39 16.07 -2.71 12.41
CA GLY A 39 16.83 -2.35 13.61
C GLY A 39 16.28 -3.00 14.90
N ALA A 40 17.07 -2.92 15.98
CA ALA A 40 16.72 -3.52 17.27
C ALA A 40 15.48 -2.86 17.90
N ASP A 41 15.36 -1.53 17.75
CA ASP A 41 14.29 -0.71 18.34
C ASP A 41 13.15 -0.36 17.37
N GLY A 42 13.18 -0.90 16.15
CA GLY A 42 12.15 -0.65 15.13
C GLY A 42 10.79 -1.27 15.49
N LEU A 43 9.71 -0.80 14.84
CA LEU A 43 8.39 -1.41 14.97
C LEU A 43 8.39 -2.91 14.59
N THR A 44 7.79 -3.76 15.42
CA THR A 44 7.64 -5.22 15.15
C THR A 44 6.23 -5.59 14.70
N MET A 45 6.04 -6.78 14.10
CA MET A 45 4.68 -7.25 13.78
C MET A 45 3.79 -7.40 15.00
N LYS A 46 4.33 -7.78 16.17
CA LYS A 46 3.54 -7.86 17.42
C LYS A 46 2.89 -6.51 17.73
N GLU A 47 3.66 -5.44 17.58
CA GLU A 47 3.23 -4.07 17.86
C GLU A 47 2.24 -3.58 16.81
N THR A 48 2.49 -3.91 15.54
CA THR A 48 1.59 -3.61 14.43
C THR A 48 0.25 -4.32 14.56
N LEU A 49 0.21 -5.61 14.91
CA LEU A 49 -1.04 -6.33 15.11
C LEU A 49 -1.82 -5.76 16.30
N ALA A 50 -1.12 -5.34 17.37
CA ALA A 50 -1.75 -4.63 18.48
C ALA A 50 -2.29 -3.25 18.07
N LEU A 51 -1.65 -2.54 17.14
CA LEU A 51 -2.19 -1.31 16.55
C LEU A 51 -3.44 -1.62 15.72
N VAL A 52 -3.40 -2.65 14.87
CA VAL A 52 -4.54 -3.10 14.06
C VAL A 52 -5.76 -3.37 14.93
N ASP A 53 -5.59 -4.08 16.06
CA ASP A 53 -6.66 -4.33 17.02
C ASP A 53 -7.31 -3.06 17.57
N ARG A 54 -6.60 -1.93 17.59
CA ARG A 54 -7.15 -0.64 18.04
C ARG A 54 -7.75 0.15 16.88
N LEU A 55 -7.19 0.03 15.68
CA LEU A 55 -7.66 0.72 14.48
C LEU A 55 -9.03 0.19 14.02
N VAL A 56 -9.26 -1.12 14.11
CA VAL A 56 -10.54 -1.73 13.73
C VAL A 56 -11.71 -1.31 14.65
N GLU A 57 -11.41 -0.81 15.85
CA GLU A 57 -12.42 -0.25 16.78
C GLU A 57 -12.70 1.24 16.53
N LYS A 58 -11.92 1.89 15.65
CA LYS A 58 -12.15 3.28 15.26
C LYS A 58 -13.13 3.33 14.08
N PRO A 59 -13.88 4.44 13.90
CA PRO A 59 -14.83 4.58 12.80
C PRO A 59 -14.14 4.91 11.46
N LEU A 60 -13.09 4.16 11.15
CA LEU A 60 -12.36 4.18 9.88
C LEU A 60 -13.15 3.41 8.83
N GLN A 61 -13.08 3.87 7.58
CA GLN A 61 -13.69 3.18 6.44
C GLN A 61 -12.71 2.20 5.79
N TYR A 62 -11.40 2.45 5.90
CA TYR A 62 -10.38 1.51 5.47
C TYR A 62 -9.09 1.62 6.28
N ILE A 63 -8.30 0.56 6.25
CA ILE A 63 -6.90 0.56 6.65
C ILE A 63 -6.05 0.21 5.42
N HIS A 64 -4.90 0.84 5.26
CA HIS A 64 -3.99 0.64 4.13
C HIS A 64 -2.59 0.26 4.63
N ILE A 65 -2.11 -0.94 4.30
CA ILE A 65 -0.73 -1.35 4.64
C ILE A 65 0.23 -0.83 3.58
N SER A 66 1.32 -0.20 4.00
CA SER A 66 2.42 0.23 3.12
C SER A 66 3.50 -0.84 3.10
N LEU A 67 3.74 -1.43 1.93
CA LEU A 67 4.78 -2.43 1.72
C LEU A 67 5.62 -2.06 0.50
N TRP A 68 6.90 -2.41 0.56
CA TRP A 68 7.75 -2.42 -0.63
C TRP A 68 7.35 -3.53 -1.60
N ASN A 69 7.14 -4.75 -1.09
CA ASN A 69 6.67 -5.89 -1.88
C ASN A 69 5.58 -6.64 -1.09
N PHE A 70 4.51 -6.99 -1.78
CA PHE A 70 3.26 -7.54 -1.23
C PHE A 70 3.45 -8.87 -0.49
N TYR A 71 4.39 -9.69 -0.96
CA TYR A 71 4.64 -11.04 -0.46
C TYR A 71 5.78 -11.12 0.56
N LYS A 72 6.37 -9.98 0.96
CA LYS A 72 7.43 -10.04 1.97
C LYS A 72 6.91 -10.60 3.29
N LYS A 73 7.59 -11.65 3.75
CA LYS A 73 7.36 -12.34 5.02
C LYS A 73 7.62 -11.45 6.23
N VAL A 74 6.89 -11.69 7.31
CA VAL A 74 7.10 -11.05 8.62
C VAL A 74 8.58 -11.10 8.99
N ARG A 75 9.15 -9.96 9.41
CA ARG A 75 10.56 -9.88 9.82
C ARG A 75 10.73 -10.35 11.26
N ARG A 76 9.93 -9.84 12.19
CA ARG A 76 10.03 -10.20 13.62
C ARG A 76 8.75 -9.94 14.40
N GLY A 77 8.60 -10.62 15.54
CA GLY A 77 7.43 -10.46 16.42
C GLY A 77 6.16 -11.11 15.88
N GLY A 78 6.28 -12.16 15.08
CA GLY A 78 5.19 -12.96 14.52
C GLY A 78 5.72 -14.19 13.77
N ASP A 79 4.83 -14.94 13.13
CA ASP A 79 5.21 -16.08 12.30
C ASP A 79 5.95 -15.62 11.04
N GLN A 80 7.24 -15.97 10.95
CA GLN A 80 8.11 -15.61 9.84
C GLN A 80 7.84 -16.42 8.55
N ASN A 81 6.96 -17.42 8.59
CA ASN A 81 6.55 -18.15 7.39
C ASN A 81 5.45 -17.45 6.59
N VAL A 82 4.73 -16.54 7.25
CA VAL A 82 3.54 -15.85 6.73
C VAL A 82 3.92 -14.46 6.17
N THR A 83 3.19 -14.01 5.15
CA THR A 83 3.39 -12.66 4.61
C THR A 83 2.85 -11.59 5.56
N ARG A 84 3.43 -10.38 5.56
CA ARG A 84 2.86 -9.27 6.37
C ARG A 84 1.42 -8.97 6.00
N MET A 85 1.11 -9.06 4.70
CA MET A 85 -0.23 -8.84 4.16
C MET A 85 -1.23 -9.85 4.73
N GLU A 86 -0.90 -11.14 4.69
CA GLU A 86 -1.72 -12.23 5.25
C GLU A 86 -1.88 -12.10 6.77
N ALA A 87 -0.80 -11.81 7.50
CA ALA A 87 -0.86 -11.65 8.95
C ALA A 87 -1.82 -10.52 9.37
N VAL A 88 -1.78 -9.38 8.68
CA VAL A 88 -2.69 -8.26 8.94
C VAL A 88 -4.11 -8.58 8.49
N HIS A 89 -4.29 -9.19 7.31
CA HIS A 89 -5.59 -9.63 6.82
C HIS A 89 -6.31 -10.53 7.85
N ASN A 90 -5.63 -11.58 8.30
CA ASN A 90 -6.15 -12.52 9.30
C ASN A 90 -6.50 -11.82 10.61
N ARG A 91 -5.72 -10.81 11.01
CA ARG A 91 -6.00 -10.04 12.23
C ARG A 91 -7.19 -9.10 12.05
N ILE A 92 -7.34 -8.44 10.90
CA ILE A 92 -8.50 -7.60 10.60
C ILE A 92 -9.78 -8.44 10.60
N ASN A 93 -9.74 -9.63 10.00
CA ASN A 93 -10.84 -10.60 9.95
C ASN A 93 -12.16 -9.97 9.44
N GLY A 94 -12.06 -9.19 8.36
CA GLY A 94 -13.21 -8.54 7.71
C GLY A 94 -13.86 -7.38 8.48
N ARG A 95 -13.33 -6.96 9.63
CA ARG A 95 -13.93 -5.88 10.46
C ARG A 95 -13.88 -4.49 9.83
N VAL A 96 -12.94 -4.25 8.93
CA VAL A 96 -12.78 -2.99 8.17
C VAL A 96 -12.15 -3.31 6.82
N SER A 97 -12.48 -2.53 5.79
CA SER A 97 -11.88 -2.74 4.47
C SER A 97 -10.36 -2.58 4.51
N PHE A 98 -9.66 -3.50 3.85
CA PHE A 98 -8.22 -3.57 3.87
C PHE A 98 -7.62 -3.36 2.47
N ILE A 99 -6.74 -2.37 2.38
CA ILE A 99 -6.06 -1.99 1.14
C ILE A 99 -4.60 -2.47 1.19
N GLY A 100 -4.22 -3.25 0.18
CA GLY A 100 -2.87 -3.76 -0.01
C GLY A 100 -2.08 -2.98 -1.07
N VAL A 101 -0.76 -2.95 -0.91
CA VAL A 101 0.20 -2.40 -1.89
C VAL A 101 1.48 -3.23 -1.82
N GLY A 102 2.38 -3.06 -2.79
CA GLY A 102 3.73 -3.60 -2.73
C GLY A 102 4.16 -4.17 -4.07
N ASP A 103 4.69 -3.30 -4.92
CA ASP A 103 5.30 -3.59 -6.22
C ASP A 103 4.53 -4.57 -7.14
N LEU A 104 3.21 -4.41 -7.17
CA LEU A 104 2.27 -5.40 -7.70
C LEU A 104 2.35 -5.68 -9.21
N PHE A 105 2.97 -4.81 -10.00
CA PHE A 105 3.10 -5.00 -11.45
C PHE A 105 4.52 -4.77 -11.98
N ALA A 106 5.52 -4.55 -11.12
CA ALA A 106 6.91 -4.52 -11.55
C ALA A 106 7.64 -5.85 -11.34
N GLU A 107 7.34 -6.53 -10.22
CA GLU A 107 7.90 -7.85 -9.88
C GLU A 107 6.85 -8.96 -9.82
N GLU A 108 5.59 -8.59 -9.64
CA GLU A 108 4.47 -9.50 -9.38
C GLU A 108 3.44 -9.43 -10.51
N ASN A 109 2.66 -10.50 -10.68
CA ASN A 109 1.42 -10.39 -11.44
C ASN A 109 0.35 -9.88 -10.46
N GLY A 110 -0.07 -8.62 -10.58
CA GLY A 110 -1.05 -8.01 -9.67
C GLY A 110 -2.37 -8.79 -9.58
N VAL A 111 -2.71 -9.58 -10.62
CA VAL A 111 -3.84 -10.51 -10.60
C VAL A 111 -3.63 -11.64 -9.59
N LYS A 112 -2.40 -12.15 -9.43
CA LYS A 112 -2.06 -13.15 -8.39
C LYS A 112 -2.26 -12.57 -6.99
N ALA A 113 -1.85 -11.32 -6.76
CA ALA A 113 -2.06 -10.66 -5.48
C ALA A 113 -3.54 -10.49 -5.16
N PHE A 114 -4.36 -10.16 -6.15
CA PHE A 114 -5.81 -10.08 -5.97
C PHE A 114 -6.43 -11.45 -5.65
N LYS A 115 -5.93 -12.51 -6.29
CA LYS A 115 -6.39 -13.89 -6.09
C LYS A 115 -6.10 -14.44 -4.69
N THR A 116 -5.16 -13.86 -3.93
CA THR A 116 -4.94 -14.30 -2.53
C THR A 116 -6.10 -13.96 -1.61
N ARG A 117 -6.96 -13.00 -2.00
CA ARG A 117 -8.08 -12.47 -1.19
C ARG A 117 -7.66 -11.81 0.13
N TRP A 118 -6.38 -11.49 0.30
CA TRP A 118 -5.92 -10.79 1.50
C TRP A 118 -6.30 -9.31 1.52
N ALA A 119 -6.51 -8.69 0.36
CA ALA A 119 -6.94 -7.29 0.24
C ALA A 119 -8.33 -7.20 -0.38
N ASP A 120 -9.13 -6.25 0.09
CA ASP A 120 -10.36 -5.84 -0.61
C ASP A 120 -10.04 -4.97 -1.83
N PHE A 121 -8.98 -4.15 -1.71
CA PHE A 121 -8.47 -3.30 -2.78
C PHE A 121 -6.96 -3.40 -2.90
N LEU A 122 -6.45 -3.27 -4.12
CA LEU A 122 -5.02 -3.17 -4.40
C LEU A 122 -4.69 -1.75 -4.89
N THR A 123 -3.62 -1.17 -4.33
CA THR A 123 -3.08 0.11 -4.76
C THR A 123 -1.96 -0.10 -5.77
N VAL A 124 -1.97 0.68 -6.84
CA VAL A 124 -0.96 0.69 -7.90
C VAL A 124 -0.43 2.10 -8.11
N GLY A 125 0.83 2.33 -7.72
CA GLY A 125 1.50 3.63 -7.86
C GLY A 125 2.27 3.70 -9.18
N GLY A 126 3.56 3.34 -9.14
CA GLY A 126 4.46 3.40 -10.31
C GLY A 126 3.93 2.68 -11.56
N SER A 127 3.14 1.61 -11.39
CA SER A 127 2.50 0.91 -12.51
C SER A 127 1.54 1.80 -13.29
N VAL A 128 0.81 2.71 -12.64
CA VAL A 128 -0.07 3.67 -13.32
C VAL A 128 0.73 4.80 -13.97
N GLU A 129 1.88 5.15 -13.39
CA GLU A 129 2.78 6.14 -13.99
C GLU A 129 3.34 5.65 -15.34
N LEU A 130 3.70 4.36 -15.41
CA LEU A 130 4.15 3.71 -16.65
C LEU A 130 2.99 3.28 -17.58
N ASN A 131 1.80 3.08 -17.03
CA ASN A 131 0.63 2.58 -17.77
C ASN A 131 -0.60 3.45 -17.46
N PRO A 132 -0.76 4.62 -18.11
CA PRO A 132 -1.87 5.54 -17.83
C PRO A 132 -3.27 4.94 -18.03
N HIS A 133 -3.36 3.84 -18.79
CA HIS A 133 -4.58 3.11 -19.09
C HIS A 133 -4.63 1.71 -18.45
N LEU A 134 -3.84 1.47 -17.39
CA LEU A 134 -3.67 0.15 -16.74
C LEU A 134 -5.00 -0.58 -16.49
N VAL A 135 -6.00 0.10 -15.95
CA VAL A 135 -7.31 -0.50 -15.65
C VAL A 135 -8.01 -0.99 -16.93
N GLN A 136 -7.91 -0.22 -18.02
CA GLN A 136 -8.51 -0.60 -19.29
C GLN A 136 -7.74 -1.77 -19.91
N MET A 137 -6.41 -1.78 -19.84
CA MET A 137 -5.58 -2.89 -20.31
C MET A 137 -5.96 -4.22 -19.62
N ILE A 138 -6.14 -4.20 -18.30
CA ILE A 138 -6.57 -5.38 -17.54
C ILE A 138 -7.98 -5.82 -17.97
N LYS A 139 -8.92 -4.88 -18.16
CA LYS A 139 -10.28 -5.21 -18.62
C LYS A 139 -10.31 -5.85 -20.01
N ASP A 140 -9.38 -5.44 -20.87
CA ASP A 140 -9.27 -5.90 -22.26
C ASP A 140 -8.41 -7.16 -22.41
N GLY A 141 -7.90 -7.74 -21.31
CA GLY A 141 -7.05 -8.94 -21.35
C GLY A 141 -5.64 -8.68 -21.89
N LYS A 142 -5.14 -7.45 -21.74
CA LYS A 142 -3.83 -6.98 -22.21
C LYS A 142 -2.80 -6.88 -21.08
N GLU A 143 -2.89 -7.75 -20.08
CA GLU A 143 -1.95 -7.75 -18.95
C GLU A 143 -0.51 -8.00 -19.40
N ASP A 144 -0.30 -8.75 -20.49
CA ASP A 144 1.03 -9.02 -21.06
C ASP A 144 1.69 -7.78 -21.70
N GLU A 145 0.92 -6.71 -21.95
CA GLU A 145 1.42 -5.44 -22.49
C GLU A 145 1.81 -4.44 -21.38
N VAL A 146 1.55 -4.75 -20.11
CA VAL A 146 1.82 -3.85 -18.98
C VAL A 146 3.33 -3.65 -18.81
N GLN A 147 3.73 -2.38 -18.82
CA GLN A 147 5.13 -1.97 -18.64
C GLN A 147 5.50 -1.99 -17.16
N ASN A 148 6.58 -2.69 -16.84
CA ASN A 148 7.17 -2.77 -15.49
C ASN A 148 8.43 -1.90 -15.33
N GLU A 149 9.00 -1.43 -16.44
CA GLU A 149 10.20 -0.61 -16.48
C GLU A 149 9.96 0.65 -17.33
N PHE A 150 10.64 1.73 -16.98
CA PHE A 150 10.65 2.97 -17.74
C PHE A 150 11.50 2.81 -19.01
N ASP A 151 10.91 3.01 -20.18
CA ASP A 151 11.57 2.99 -21.48
C ASP A 151 11.70 4.42 -22.02
N TRP A 152 12.93 4.93 -22.15
CA TRP A 152 13.18 6.27 -22.69
C TRP A 152 12.61 6.47 -24.10
N ASN A 153 12.49 5.40 -24.90
CA ASN A 153 11.90 5.49 -26.25
C ASN A 153 10.38 5.64 -26.22
N LYS A 154 9.76 5.40 -25.06
CA LYS A 154 8.31 5.54 -24.83
C LYS A 154 7.99 6.70 -23.88
N MET A 155 8.94 7.60 -23.62
CA MET A 155 8.79 8.64 -22.60
C MET A 155 7.51 9.49 -22.80
N ASP A 156 7.15 9.78 -24.04
CA ASP A 156 5.96 10.57 -24.40
C ASP A 156 4.62 9.85 -24.12
N SER A 157 4.66 8.52 -23.93
CA SER A 157 3.47 7.73 -23.57
C SER A 157 3.16 7.77 -22.07
N TYR A 158 4.13 8.17 -21.25
CA TYR A 158 3.97 8.26 -19.80
C TYR A 158 3.47 9.66 -19.39
N ARG A 159 2.96 9.78 -18.16
CA ARG A 159 2.51 11.08 -17.61
C ARG A 159 3.56 11.72 -16.70
N PHE A 160 4.83 11.57 -17.03
CA PHE A 160 5.93 12.04 -16.18
C PHE A 160 6.11 13.55 -16.33
N THR A 161 6.20 14.24 -15.19
CA THR A 161 6.62 15.64 -15.17
C THR A 161 8.14 15.77 -15.35
N PRO A 162 8.67 16.95 -15.70
CA PRO A 162 10.12 17.15 -15.80
C PRO A 162 10.89 16.74 -14.53
N ALA A 163 10.31 16.98 -13.35
CA ALA A 163 10.92 16.57 -12.07
C ALA A 163 10.98 15.04 -11.91
N MET A 164 9.95 14.33 -12.38
CA MET A 164 9.93 12.87 -12.36
C MET A 164 10.98 12.31 -13.33
N LEU A 165 11.08 12.85 -14.55
CA LEU A 165 12.11 12.46 -15.52
C LEU A 165 13.53 12.66 -14.97
N TYR A 166 13.77 13.81 -14.32
CA TYR A 166 15.04 14.07 -13.65
C TYR A 166 15.33 13.05 -12.54
N GLY A 167 14.32 12.76 -11.70
CA GLY A 167 14.44 11.76 -10.65
C GLY A 167 14.73 10.35 -11.18
N THR A 168 14.08 9.96 -12.28
CA THR A 168 14.34 8.69 -12.99
C THR A 168 15.77 8.66 -13.54
N LEU A 169 16.22 9.73 -14.19
CA LEU A 169 17.59 9.83 -14.72
C LEU A 169 18.64 9.77 -13.60
N ALA A 170 18.34 10.36 -12.44
CA ALA A 170 19.22 10.35 -11.26
C ALA A 170 19.22 9.01 -10.50
N GLY A 171 18.46 8.00 -10.94
CA GLY A 171 18.42 6.68 -10.31
C GLY A 171 17.74 6.67 -8.94
N ASN A 172 16.80 7.60 -8.69
CA ASN A 172 16.09 7.64 -7.43
C ASN A 172 15.13 6.44 -7.32
N ALA A 173 15.29 5.66 -6.25
CA ALA A 173 14.55 4.42 -5.98
C ALA A 173 13.03 4.59 -5.81
N MET A 174 12.54 5.83 -5.73
CA MET A 174 11.10 6.12 -5.73
C MET A 174 10.47 6.03 -7.12
N PHE A 175 11.27 6.09 -8.19
CA PHE A 175 10.79 6.01 -9.57
C PHE A 175 10.99 4.61 -10.15
N PRO A 176 10.24 4.25 -11.20
CA PRO A 176 10.36 2.94 -11.82
C PRO A 176 11.79 2.67 -12.33
N ARG A 177 12.19 1.40 -12.29
CA ARG A 177 13.47 0.95 -12.86
C ARG A 177 13.54 1.31 -14.34
N VAL A 178 14.68 1.79 -14.79
CA VAL A 178 14.91 2.09 -16.22
C VAL A 178 15.27 0.81 -16.94
N LYS A 179 14.60 0.56 -18.06
CA LYS A 179 14.90 -0.56 -18.96
C LYS A 179 16.34 -0.44 -19.46
N GLN A 180 17.15 -1.47 -19.23
CA GLN A 180 18.52 -1.51 -19.73
C GLN A 180 18.53 -1.68 -21.26
N ARG A 181 19.49 -1.03 -21.93
CA ARG A 181 19.65 -1.08 -23.39
C ARG A 181 20.25 -2.39 -23.85
#